data_AF-A0A368GBD0-F1
#
_entry.id   AF-A0A368GBD0-F1
#
_cell.length_a   1.000
_cell.length_b   1.000
_cell.length_c   1.000
_cell.angle_alpha   90.00
_cell.angle_beta   90.00
_cell.angle_gamma   90.00
#
_symmetry.space_group_name_H-M   'P 1'
#
loop_
_entity.id
_entity.type
_entity.pdbx_description
1 polymer ?
#
loop_
_entity_poly.entity_id
_entity_poly.type
_entity_poly.pdbx_seq_one_letter_code
_entity_poly.pdbx_strand_id
1 'polypeptide(L)'
;MLLAALTSSLPSCGVVVRDCKIFNSNAKPLKIVFRGLNSTYSIIHKNGDDMRQDALVLQMVSFMNDIWLSEHLDLRMVTFRCMPVGYRKGDFVCLFLLDFI
;
A
#
# COMPACT_ATOMS: atom_id res chain seq x y z
N MET A 1 -1.42 -12.23 -10.64
CA MET A 1 -2.31 -11.27 -11.33
C MET A 1 -2.55 -10.00 -10.49
N LEU A 2 -3.03 -10.08 -9.24
CA LEU A 2 -3.30 -8.88 -8.40
C LEU A 2 -2.07 -8.05 -7.99
N LEU A 3 -0.90 -8.68 -7.76
CA LEU A 3 0.34 -7.95 -7.46
C LEU A 3 0.83 -7.09 -8.65
N ALA A 4 0.56 -7.52 -9.89
CA ALA A 4 0.93 -6.77 -11.09
C ALA A 4 0.09 -5.49 -11.29
N ALA A 5 -1.13 -5.43 -10.73
CA ALA A 5 -1.98 -4.25 -10.81
C ALA A 5 -1.53 -3.11 -9.89
N LEU A 6 -0.85 -3.44 -8.79
CA LEU A 6 -0.28 -2.46 -7.87
C LEU A 6 1.04 -1.87 -8.36
N THR A 7 1.78 -2.65 -9.16
CA THR A 7 3.19 -2.43 -9.46
C THR A 7 3.49 -2.54 -10.96
N SER A 8 2.55 -2.16 -11.83
CA SER A 8 2.76 -2.23 -13.30
C SER A 8 4.02 -1.46 -13.77
N SER A 9 4.56 -0.57 -12.92
CA SER A 9 5.82 0.15 -13.10
C SER A 9 7.03 -0.41 -12.30
N LEU A 10 6.87 -1.39 -11.40
CA LEU A 10 7.94 -1.93 -10.57
C LEU A 10 8.07 -3.45 -10.76
N PRO A 11 8.87 -3.93 -11.73
CA PRO A 11 9.23 -5.34 -11.82
C PRO A 11 10.01 -5.75 -10.57
N SER A 12 9.47 -6.73 -9.82
CA SER A 12 10.19 -7.37 -8.72
C SER A 12 10.96 -8.60 -9.18
N CYS A 13 12.18 -8.71 -8.69
CA CYS A 13 13.05 -9.86 -8.88
C CYS A 13 12.85 -10.94 -7.79
N GLY A 14 12.09 -10.66 -6.72
CA GLY A 14 11.76 -11.62 -5.67
C GLY A 14 11.31 -10.99 -4.35
N VAL A 15 11.08 -11.84 -3.34
CA VAL A 15 10.71 -11.45 -1.96
C VAL A 15 11.94 -11.54 -1.05
N VAL A 16 12.20 -10.51 -0.26
CA VAL A 16 13.28 -10.47 0.74
C VAL A 16 12.73 -10.91 2.10
N VAL A 17 12.69 -12.22 2.32
CA VAL A 17 12.05 -12.85 3.49
C VAL A 17 12.56 -12.31 4.83
N ARG A 18 13.86 -11.97 4.92
CA ARG A 18 14.50 -11.46 6.14
C ARG A 18 13.91 -10.14 6.63
N ASP A 19 13.39 -9.33 5.71
CA ASP A 19 12.85 -7.99 6.01
C ASP A 19 11.32 -8.00 6.13
N CYS A 20 10.68 -9.15 5.85
CA CYS A 20 9.27 -9.36 6.08
C CYS A 20 8.99 -9.46 7.59
N LYS A 21 7.88 -8.87 8.04
CA LYS A 21 7.53 -8.81 9.46
C LYS A 21 6.02 -8.86 9.67
N ILE A 22 5.59 -9.53 10.72
CA ILE A 22 4.20 -9.44 11.21
C ILE A 22 4.16 -8.33 12.25
N PHE A 23 3.23 -7.39 12.09
CA PHE A 23 2.99 -6.36 13.10
C PHE A 23 2.15 -6.92 14.24
N ASN A 24 2.43 -6.49 15.48
CA ASN A 24 1.76 -6.97 16.69
C ASN A 24 0.42 -6.25 16.98
N SER A 25 -0.27 -5.72 15.96
CA SER A 25 -1.60 -5.11 16.12
C SER A 25 -2.71 -6.16 16.05
N ASN A 26 -3.95 -5.77 16.38
CA ASN A 26 -5.11 -6.68 16.49
C ASN A 26 -5.32 -7.53 15.21
N ALA A 27 -5.22 -6.91 14.03
CA ALA A 27 -5.39 -7.57 12.74
C ALA A 27 -4.13 -8.32 12.25
N LYS A 28 -3.04 -8.35 13.03
CA LYS A 28 -1.74 -8.96 12.71
C LYS A 28 -1.29 -8.80 11.23
N PRO A 29 -1.21 -7.56 10.71
CA PRO A 29 -0.88 -7.35 9.32
C PRO A 29 0.54 -7.84 8.99
N LEU A 30 0.72 -8.37 7.78
CA LEU A 30 1.96 -8.92 7.27
C LEU A 30 2.65 -7.92 6.34
N LYS A 31 3.81 -7.40 6.75
CA LYS A 31 4.72 -6.66 5.86
C LYS A 31 5.47 -7.65 4.98
N ILE A 32 5.37 -7.48 3.68
CA ILE A 32 6.13 -8.24 2.67
C ILE A 32 7.05 -7.27 1.95
N VAL A 33 8.34 -7.59 1.89
CA VAL A 33 9.35 -6.77 1.21
C VAL A 33 9.74 -7.43 -0.10
N PHE A 34 9.66 -6.67 -1.19
CA PHE A 34 10.05 -7.11 -2.53
C PHE A 34 11.35 -6.42 -2.94
N ARG A 35 12.21 -7.17 -3.65
CA ARG A 35 13.39 -6.65 -4.33
C ARG A 35 12.97 -6.18 -5.72
N GLY A 36 12.92 -4.87 -5.94
CA GLY A 36 12.82 -4.28 -7.27
C GLY A 36 14.19 -4.25 -7.98
N LEU A 37 14.22 -3.69 -9.18
CA LEU A 37 15.47 -3.55 -9.97
C LEU A 37 16.48 -2.61 -9.31
N ASN A 38 16.02 -1.45 -8.84
CA ASN A 38 16.89 -0.40 -8.27
C ASN A 38 16.67 -0.16 -6.77
N SER A 39 15.52 -0.57 -6.24
CA SER A 39 15.16 -0.36 -4.83
C SER A 39 14.27 -1.49 -4.32
N THR A 40 14.19 -1.62 -3.00
CA THR A 40 13.20 -2.49 -2.35
C THR A 40 11.93 -1.71 -2.08
N TYR A 41 10.79 -2.33 -2.28
CA TYR A 41 9.49 -1.76 -1.89
C TYR A 41 8.79 -2.74 -0.95
N SER A 42 7.85 -2.23 -0.14
CA SER A 42 7.14 -3.08 0.80
C SER A 42 5.64 -2.87 0.70
N ILE A 43 4.90 -3.96 0.86
CA ILE A 43 3.45 -3.92 1.01
C ILE A 43 3.08 -4.40 2.40
N ILE A 44 1.99 -3.85 2.94
CA ILE A 44 1.32 -4.42 4.09
C ILE A 44 0.09 -5.17 3.60
N HIS A 45 0.06 -6.47 3.86
CA HIS A 45 -1.11 -7.30 3.67
C HIS A 45 -1.92 -7.34 4.97
N LYS A 46 -3.17 -6.90 4.88
CA LYS A 46 -4.11 -6.90 6.00
C LYS A 46 -5.35 -7.71 5.61
N ASN A 47 -5.71 -8.67 6.46
CA ASN A 47 -6.90 -9.50 6.30
C ASN A 47 -7.91 -9.20 7.42
N GLY A 48 -9.20 -9.29 7.13
CA GLY A 48 -10.29 -9.23 8.11
C GLY A 48 -10.94 -7.85 8.28
N ASP A 49 -10.40 -6.80 7.68
CA ASP A 49 -10.95 -5.44 7.77
C ASP A 49 -11.47 -4.94 6.42
N ASP A 50 -12.71 -4.45 6.39
CA ASP A 50 -13.26 -3.78 5.21
C ASP A 50 -12.70 -2.36 5.08
N MET A 51 -11.59 -2.27 4.35
CA MET A 51 -10.84 -1.04 4.16
C MET A 51 -11.29 -0.22 2.96
N ARG A 52 -12.48 -0.50 2.39
CA ARG A 52 -12.97 0.24 1.21
C ARG A 52 -13.18 1.73 1.51
N GLN A 53 -13.67 2.05 2.70
CA GLN A 53 -13.87 3.43 3.12
C GLN A 53 -12.52 4.15 3.31
N ASP A 54 -11.58 3.53 4.01
CA ASP A 54 -10.23 4.07 4.21
C ASP A 54 -9.50 4.28 2.87
N ALA A 55 -9.64 3.35 1.93
CA ALA A 55 -9.05 3.47 0.60
C ALA A 55 -9.58 4.71 -0.14
N LEU A 56 -10.89 4.96 -0.06
CA LEU A 56 -11.50 6.16 -0.64
C LEU A 56 -10.98 7.44 0.03
N VAL A 57 -10.89 7.46 1.36
CA VAL A 57 -10.36 8.61 2.10
C VAL A 57 -8.91 8.89 1.70
N LEU A 58 -8.06 7.87 1.64
CA LEU A 58 -6.66 8.02 1.22
C LEU A 58 -6.55 8.54 -0.23
N GLN A 59 -7.44 8.09 -1.13
CA GLN A 59 -7.49 8.60 -2.49
C GLN A 59 -7.89 10.09 -2.52
N MET A 60 -8.86 10.50 -1.71
CA MET A 60 -9.24 11.91 -1.58
C MET A 60 -8.08 12.76 -1.06
N VAL A 61 -7.35 12.26 -0.05
CA VAL A 61 -6.16 12.96 0.48
C VAL A 61 -5.07 13.12 -0.58
N SER A 62 -4.83 12.09 -1.40
CA SER A 62 -3.90 12.19 -2.53
C SER A 62 -4.34 13.26 -3.54
N PHE A 63 -5.63 13.28 -3.89
CA PHE A 63 -6.17 14.27 -4.81
C PHE A 63 -6.08 15.71 -4.25
N MET A 64 -6.36 15.89 -2.96
CA MET A 64 -6.19 17.19 -2.29
C MET A 64 -4.73 17.65 -2.30
N ASN A 65 -3.79 16.74 -2.08
CA ASN A 65 -2.36 17.06 -2.17
C ASN A 65 -1.97 17.57 -3.57
N ASP A 66 -2.50 16.95 -4.63
CA ASP A 66 -2.24 17.40 -6.00
C ASP A 66 -2.78 18.83 -6.26
N ILE A 67 -3.95 19.16 -5.71
CA ILE A 67 -4.52 20.53 -5.76
C ILE A 67 -3.64 21.52 -5.00
N TRP A 68 -3.19 21.19 -3.79
CA TRP A 68 -2.34 22.10 -3.02
C TRP A 68 -1.02 22.36 -3.74
N LEU A 69 -0.41 21.32 -4.32
CA LEU A 69 0.81 21.48 -5.11
C LEU A 69 0.59 22.32 -6.38
N SER A 70 -0.57 22.20 -7.05
CA SER A 70 -0.87 23.05 -8.20
C SER A 70 -1.02 24.52 -7.84
N GLU A 71 -1.46 24.82 -6.61
CA GLU A 71 -1.54 26.17 -6.04
C GLU A 71 -0.24 26.59 -5.33
N HIS A 72 0.88 25.89 -5.59
CA HIS A 72 2.19 26.15 -5.00
C HIS A 72 2.25 26.06 -3.46
N LEU A 73 1.31 25.33 -2.85
CA LEU A 73 1.26 25.04 -1.42
C LEU A 73 1.81 23.62 -1.14
N ASP A 74 3.10 23.54 -0.80
CA ASP A 74 3.72 22.27 -0.39
C ASP A 74 3.58 22.04 1.12
N LEU A 75 2.58 21.23 1.49
CA LEU A 75 2.36 20.81 2.88
C LEU A 75 3.20 19.57 3.28
N ARG A 76 4.05 19.05 2.38
CA ARG A 76 4.89 17.86 2.60
C ARG A 76 4.10 16.64 3.04
N MET A 77 2.94 16.43 2.41
CA MET A 77 2.06 15.30 2.73
C MET A 77 2.72 13.98 2.34
N VAL A 78 2.65 13.01 3.24
CA VAL A 78 3.01 11.61 2.95
C VAL A 78 1.71 10.86 2.67
N THR A 79 1.51 10.45 1.42
CA THR A 79 0.32 9.71 1.00
C THR A 79 0.61 8.21 0.91
N PHE A 80 -0.40 7.40 1.20
CA PHE A 80 -0.33 5.95 1.12
C PHE A 80 -1.41 5.44 0.18
N ARG A 81 -1.11 4.36 -0.54
CA ARG A 81 -2.10 3.68 -1.39
C ARG A 81 -2.65 2.45 -0.67
N CYS A 82 -3.94 2.42 -0.32
CA CYS A 82 -4.65 1.18 0.03
C CYS A 82 -5.48 0.72 -1.16
N MET A 83 -5.35 -0.57 -1.49
CA MET A 83 -6.15 -1.22 -2.50
C MET A 83 -6.89 -2.41 -1.88
N PRO A 84 -8.22 -2.34 -1.76
CA PRO A 84 -9.05 -3.50 -1.46
C PRO A 84 -8.93 -4.50 -2.62
N VAL A 85 -8.39 -5.68 -2.34
CA VAL A 85 -8.12 -6.72 -3.35
C VAL A 85 -9.21 -7.79 -3.45
N GLY A 86 -10.17 -7.76 -2.53
CA GLY A 86 -11.41 -8.53 -2.63
C GLY A 86 -11.85 -9.18 -1.32
N TYR A 87 -13.03 -9.79 -1.38
CA TYR A 87 -13.61 -10.58 -0.29
C TYR A 87 -13.28 -12.05 -0.50
N ARG A 88 -12.53 -12.66 0.42
CA ARG A 88 -12.17 -14.08 0.31
C ARG A 88 -12.41 -14.76 1.65
N LYS A 89 -13.21 -15.83 1.64
CA LYS A 89 -13.54 -16.65 2.81
C LYS A 89 -14.16 -15.87 3.99
N GLY A 90 -14.93 -14.82 3.73
CA GLY A 90 -15.58 -14.07 4.81
C GLY A 90 -14.87 -12.75 5.17
N ASP A 91 -13.63 -12.58 4.70
CA ASP A 91 -12.76 -11.47 5.08
C ASP A 91 -12.40 -10.59 3.88
N PHE A 92 -12.33 -9.29 4.14
CA PHE A 92 -11.73 -8.34 3.20
C PHE A 92 -10.21 -8.35 3.31
N VAL A 93 -9.56 -8.29 2.15
CA VAL A 93 -8.12 -8.13 2.06
C VAL A 93 -7.81 -6.73 1.49
N CYS A 94 -6.98 -5.94 2.18
CA CYS A 94 -6.34 -4.75 1.60
C CYS A 94 -4.82 -4.95 1.52
N LEU A 95 -4.25 -4.38 0.46
CA LEU A 95 -2.82 -4.17 0.30
C LEU A 95 -2.52 -2.69 0.44
N PHE A 96 -1.65 -2.34 1.38
CA PHE A 96 -1.07 -1.00 1.46
C PHE A 96 0.28 -1.00 0.77
N LEU A 97 0.47 -0.10 -0.19
CA LEU A 97 1.78 0.17 -0.75
C LEU A 97 2.45 1.23 0.11
N LEU A 98 3.58 0.86 0.70
CA LEU A 98 4.49 1.79 1.37
C LEU A 98 5.56 2.13 0.34
N ASP A 99 5.24 3.06 -0.55
CA ASP A 99 6.27 3.68 -1.36
C ASP A 99 7.14 4.50 -0.38
N PHE A 100 8.44 4.19 -0.36
CA PHE A 100 9.41 5.14 0.17
C PHE A 100 9.40 6.34 -0.78
N ILE A 101 9.39 7.53 -0.18
CA ILE A 101 9.77 8.82 -0.79
C ILE A 101 10.87 8.65 -1.84
#